data_AF-A0A4Q3VPL5-F1
#
_entry.id   AF-A0A4Q3VPL5-F1
#
_cell.length_a   1.000
_cell.length_b   1.000
_cell.length_c   1.000
_cell.angle_alpha   90.00
_cell.angle_beta   90.00
_cell.angle_gamma   90.00
#
_symmetry.space_group_name_H-M   'P 1'
#
loop_
_entity.id
_entity.type
_entity.pdbx_description
1 polymer ?
#
loop_
_entity_poly.entity_id
_entity_poly.type
_entity_poly.pdbx_seq_one_letter_code
_entity_poly.pdbx_strand_id
1 'polypeptide(L)'
;MEANWGRSEPRQKFSRDELNALLMPHGVEVIDSEPIAEGKANTNLRIVTASGETFLFRSHQRDPATGTLEASLSRLLTDEPFVPKVIFHDAERSFSLVEWKPGRSIETLLIEELPEDVLS
;
A
#
# COMPACT_ATOMS: atom_id res chain seq x y z
N MET A 1 -0.60 23.57 18.03
CA MET A 1 0.06 23.36 16.72
C MET A 1 -0.78 22.30 16.02
N GLU A 2 -1.71 22.72 15.16
CA GLU A 2 -2.68 21.83 14.53
C GLU A 2 -1.94 20.94 13.52
N ALA A 3 -1.76 19.67 13.88
CA ALA A 3 -1.29 18.69 12.94
C ALA A 3 -2.40 18.48 11.90
N ASN A 4 -2.14 18.91 10.67
CA ASN A 4 -2.87 18.46 9.50
C ASN A 4 -2.69 16.94 9.36
N TRP A 5 -3.47 16.15 10.10
CA TRP A 5 -3.64 14.70 9.93
C TRP A 5 -4.49 14.35 8.70
N GLY A 6 -4.79 15.36 7.87
CA GLY A 6 -5.42 15.24 6.58
C GLY A 6 -4.42 14.88 5.50
N ARG A 7 -4.90 14.19 4.47
CA ARG A 7 -4.14 13.92 3.25
C ARG A 7 -3.79 15.27 2.59
N SER A 8 -2.51 15.52 2.33
CA SER A 8 -2.05 16.77 1.70
C SER A 8 -2.20 16.77 0.19
N GLU A 9 -2.21 15.59 -0.45
CA GLU A 9 -2.28 15.43 -1.91
C GLU A 9 -3.37 14.45 -2.33
N PRO A 10 -4.11 14.68 -3.44
CA PRO A 10 -5.14 13.76 -3.90
C PRO A 10 -4.59 12.35 -4.20
N ARG A 11 -5.46 11.32 -4.10
CA ARG A 11 -5.13 9.97 -4.56
C ARG A 11 -4.78 10.02 -6.03
N GLN A 12 -3.61 9.50 -6.39
CA GLN A 12 -3.32 9.21 -7.78
C GLN A 12 -4.27 8.11 -8.23
N LYS A 13 -4.88 8.32 -9.38
CA LYS A 13 -5.68 7.29 -10.04
C LYS A 13 -4.73 6.57 -10.99
N PHE A 14 -4.73 5.26 -10.91
CA PHE A 14 -4.05 4.41 -11.87
C PHE A 14 -5.11 3.59 -12.58
N SER A 15 -5.10 3.64 -13.91
CA SER A 15 -5.77 2.67 -14.76
C SER A 15 -5.02 1.34 -14.73
N ARG A 16 -5.70 0.27 -15.15
CA ARG A 16 -5.07 -1.05 -15.30
C ARG A 16 -3.88 -1.00 -16.26
N ASP A 17 -4.00 -0.26 -17.37
CA ASP A 17 -2.94 -0.14 -18.36
C ASP A 17 -1.70 0.58 -17.80
N GLU A 18 -1.89 1.62 -16.99
CA GLU A 18 -0.80 2.29 -16.29
C GLU A 18 -0.13 1.37 -15.27
N LEU A 19 -0.90 0.60 -14.49
CA LEU A 19 -0.34 -0.40 -13.56
C LEU A 19 0.46 -1.46 -14.31
N ASN A 20 -0.04 -1.98 -15.43
CA ASN A 20 0.67 -2.94 -16.25
C ASN A 20 1.94 -2.36 -16.88
N ALA A 21 1.92 -1.10 -17.34
CA ALA A 21 3.11 -0.43 -17.83
C ALA A 21 4.21 -0.29 -16.76
N LEU A 22 3.81 -0.18 -15.48
CA LEU A 22 4.74 -0.14 -14.35
C LEU A 22 5.21 -1.54 -13.92
N LEU A 23 4.32 -2.54 -13.93
CA LEU A 23 4.53 -3.82 -13.26
C LEU A 23 4.92 -4.98 -14.18
N MET A 24 4.55 -4.95 -15.47
CA MET A 24 4.97 -5.98 -16.44
C MET A 24 6.48 -6.09 -16.62
N PRO A 25 7.29 -5.01 -16.58
CA PRO A 25 8.76 -5.13 -16.58
C PRO A 25 9.31 -5.98 -15.44
N HIS A 26 8.53 -6.16 -14.37
CA HIS A 26 8.84 -7.00 -13.21
C HIS A 26 8.11 -8.36 -13.24
N GLY A 27 7.47 -8.71 -14.35
CA GLY A 27 6.74 -9.98 -14.52
C GLY A 27 5.38 -10.03 -13.84
N VAL A 28 4.81 -8.88 -13.47
CA VAL A 28 3.51 -8.80 -12.78
C VAL A 28 2.45 -8.21 -13.71
N GLU A 29 1.47 -9.02 -14.08
CA GLU A 29 0.30 -8.61 -14.86
C GLU A 29 -0.91 -8.41 -13.94
N VAL A 30 -1.46 -7.19 -13.93
CA VAL A 30 -2.62 -6.79 -13.13
C VAL A 30 -3.91 -7.00 -13.90
N ILE A 31 -4.83 -7.74 -13.30
CA ILE A 31 -6.18 -7.96 -13.83
C ILE A 31 -7.24 -7.15 -13.08
N ASP A 32 -6.99 -6.77 -11.84
CA ASP A 32 -7.90 -5.94 -11.04
C ASP A 32 -7.16 -5.10 -10.00
N SER A 33 -7.75 -3.97 -9.62
CA SER A 33 -7.17 -3.08 -8.61
C SER A 33 -8.21 -2.23 -7.90
N GLU A 34 -8.08 -2.13 -6.58
CA GLU A 34 -9.00 -1.40 -5.70
C GLU A 34 -8.20 -0.45 -4.79
N PRO A 35 -8.61 0.82 -4.64
CA PRO A 35 -7.97 1.72 -3.70
C PRO A 35 -8.24 1.29 -2.26
N ILE A 36 -7.21 1.26 -1.41
CA ILE A 36 -7.39 1.05 0.03
C ILE A 36 -7.58 2.39 0.75
N ALA A 37 -8.38 2.38 1.81
CA ALA A 37 -8.75 3.60 2.54
C ALA A 37 -7.57 4.15 3.36
N GLU A 38 -6.71 3.25 3.83
CA GLU A 38 -5.64 3.46 4.78
C GLU A 38 -4.34 3.98 4.14
N GLY A 39 -3.45 4.52 4.97
CA GLY A 39 -2.16 5.05 4.53
C GLY A 39 -2.30 6.42 3.85
N LYS A 40 -2.75 7.41 4.63
CA LYS A 40 -3.08 8.78 4.17
C LYS A 40 -1.91 9.54 3.51
N ALA A 41 -0.68 9.09 3.68
CA ALA A 41 0.50 9.72 3.08
C ALA A 41 0.76 9.31 1.63
N ASN A 42 0.24 8.14 1.20
CA ASN A 42 0.58 7.52 -0.08
C ASN A 42 -0.69 7.15 -0.87
N THR A 43 -0.52 6.81 -2.14
CA THR A 43 -1.56 6.11 -2.89
C THR A 43 -1.31 4.62 -2.78
N ASN A 44 -2.25 3.92 -2.16
CA ASN A 44 -2.18 2.49 -1.96
C ASN A 44 -3.34 1.82 -2.70
N LEU A 45 -3.03 0.78 -3.49
CA LEU A 45 -3.99 -0.02 -4.20
C LEU A 45 -3.78 -1.49 -3.84
N ARG A 46 -4.85 -2.21 -3.53
CA ARG A 46 -4.86 -3.66 -3.57
C ARG A 46 -4.91 -4.06 -5.05
N ILE A 47 -3.98 -4.89 -5.51
CA ILE A 47 -3.97 -5.39 -6.88
C ILE A 47 -4.11 -6.91 -6.89
N VAL A 48 -4.83 -7.43 -7.88
CA VAL A 48 -4.94 -8.85 -8.17
C VAL A 48 -4.27 -9.13 -9.49
N THR A 49 -3.41 -10.14 -9.53
CA THR A 49 -2.62 -10.49 -10.72
C THR A 49 -3.25 -11.61 -11.53
N ALA A 50 -2.81 -11.77 -12.78
CA ALA A 50 -3.21 -12.88 -13.64
C ALA A 50 -2.84 -14.26 -13.06
N SER A 51 -1.80 -14.34 -12.21
CA SER A 51 -1.43 -15.55 -11.45
C SER A 51 -2.38 -15.87 -10.29
N GLY A 52 -3.33 -14.99 -9.99
CA GLY A 52 -4.24 -15.11 -8.85
C GLY A 52 -3.65 -14.62 -7.52
N GLU A 53 -2.45 -14.04 -7.54
CA GLU A 53 -1.81 -13.47 -6.35
C GLU A 53 -2.39 -12.08 -6.07
N THR A 54 -2.34 -11.67 -4.80
CA THR A 54 -2.76 -10.32 -4.37
C THR A 54 -1.57 -9.60 -3.76
N PHE A 55 -1.39 -8.34 -4.13
CA PHE A 55 -0.34 -7.48 -3.61
C PHE A 55 -0.90 -6.11 -3.21
N LEU A 56 -0.10 -5.39 -2.43
CA LEU A 56 -0.27 -3.97 -2.21
C LEU A 56 0.67 -3.22 -3.17
N PHE A 57 0.10 -2.47 -4.10
CA PHE A 57 0.82 -1.44 -4.83
C PHE A 57 0.82 -0.14 -4.01
N ARG A 58 1.99 0.46 -3.82
CA ARG A 58 2.15 1.73 -3.10
C ARG A 58 2.93 2.72 -3.95
N SER A 59 2.32 3.85 -4.25
CA SER A 59 2.98 5.03 -4.83
C SER A 59 3.36 6.01 -3.73
N HIS A 60 4.66 6.32 -3.62
CA HIS A 60 5.24 7.20 -2.61
C HIS A 60 5.20 8.65 -3.09
N GLN A 61 4.06 9.32 -2.86
CA GLN A 61 3.83 10.68 -3.35
C GLN A 61 4.51 11.74 -2.46
N ARG A 62 4.41 11.56 -1.13
CA ARG A 62 4.82 12.58 -0.17
C ARG A 62 6.33 12.66 0.02
N ASP A 63 7.00 11.52 0.08
CA ASP A 63 8.44 11.43 0.30
C ASP A 63 8.99 10.14 -0.33
N PRO A 64 9.58 10.21 -1.54
CA PRO A 64 10.18 9.05 -2.21
C PRO A 64 11.26 8.34 -1.38
N ALA A 65 11.97 9.06 -0.50
CA ALA A 65 13.00 8.45 0.34
C ALA A 65 12.43 7.44 1.34
N THR A 66 11.15 7.60 1.74
CA THR A 66 10.47 6.64 2.60
C THR A 66 10.31 5.27 1.95
N GLY A 67 10.13 5.21 0.62
CA GLY A 67 10.05 3.94 -0.10
C GLY A 67 11.35 3.16 -0.06
N THR A 68 12.50 3.85 -0.19
CA THR A 68 13.82 3.23 -0.06
C THR A 68 14.08 2.74 1.37
N LEU A 69 13.65 3.51 2.38
CA LEU A 69 13.74 3.11 3.78
C LEU A 69 12.88 1.87 4.07
N GLU A 70 11.63 1.84 3.62
CA GLU A 70 10.72 0.69 3.77
C GLU A 70 11.31 -0.57 3.12
N ALA A 71 11.83 -0.46 1.90
CA ALA A 71 12.49 -1.57 1.21
C ALA A 71 13.72 -2.09 1.98
N SER A 72 14.49 -1.18 2.59
CA SER A 72 15.66 -1.55 3.39
C SER A 72 15.28 -2.23 4.70
N LEU A 73 14.27 -1.71 5.40
CA LEU A 73 13.74 -2.30 6.63
C LEU A 73 13.13 -3.68 6.38
N SER A 74 12.41 -3.86 5.27
CA SER A 74 11.80 -5.15 4.91
C SER A 74 12.84 -6.26 4.74
N ARG A 75 14.04 -5.94 4.22
CA ARG A 75 15.14 -6.91 4.13
C ARG A 75 15.66 -7.35 5.50
N LEU A 76 15.70 -6.43 6.48
CA LEU A 76 16.11 -6.75 7.85
C LEU A 76 15.08 -7.61 8.58
N LEU A 77 13.81 -7.51 8.20
CA LEU A 77 12.67 -8.21 8.81
C LEU A 77 12.20 -9.40 7.97
N THR A 78 13.03 -9.94 7.08
CA THR A 78 12.62 -10.98 6.10
C THR A 78 12.13 -12.27 6.77
N ASP A 79 12.61 -12.57 7.98
CA ASP A 79 12.23 -13.78 8.72
C ASP A 79 11.02 -13.56 9.66
N GLU A 80 10.49 -12.34 9.74
CA GLU A 80 9.32 -12.03 10.56
C GLU A 80 8.01 -12.37 9.82
N PRO A 81 7.26 -13.41 10.25
CA PRO A 81 6.12 -13.93 9.48
C PRO A 81 4.95 -12.95 9.36
N PHE A 82 4.83 -12.02 10.32
CA PHE A 82 3.74 -11.06 10.39
C PHE A 82 4.06 -9.71 9.73
N VAL A 83 5.29 -9.51 9.27
CA VAL A 83 5.68 -8.28 8.58
C VAL A 83 5.53 -8.47 7.06
N PRO A 84 4.78 -7.61 6.36
CA PRO A 84 4.71 -7.65 4.90
C PRO A 84 6.08 -7.48 4.26
N LYS A 85 6.40 -8.34 3.30
CA LYS A 85 7.64 -8.22 2.52
C LYS A 85 7.48 -7.24 1.37
N VAL A 86 8.45 -6.36 1.17
CA VAL A 86 8.57 -5.56 -0.05
C VAL A 86 9.15 -6.48 -1.13
N ILE A 87 8.32 -6.86 -2.10
CA ILE A 87 8.72 -7.72 -3.22
C ILE A 87 9.75 -6.99 -4.08
N PHE A 88 9.46 -5.73 -4.40
CA PHE A 88 10.44 -4.82 -4.99
C PHE A 88 10.03 -3.36 -4.79
N HIS A 89 11.02 -2.47 -4.97
CA HIS A 89 10.86 -1.02 -4.94
C HIS A 89 11.56 -0.41 -6.15
N ASP A 90 10.85 0.45 -6.87
CA ASP A 90 11.37 1.28 -7.95
C ASP A 90 11.51 2.71 -7.43
N ALA A 91 12.75 3.14 -7.21
CA ALA A 91 13.05 4.46 -6.70
C ALA A 91 12.88 5.56 -7.76
N GLU A 92 13.10 5.25 -9.04
CA GLU A 92 12.96 6.23 -10.13
C GLU A 92 11.49 6.58 -10.34
N ARG A 93 10.62 5.58 -10.28
CA ARG A 93 9.17 5.73 -10.44
C ARG A 93 8.43 5.88 -9.12
N SER A 94 9.15 5.93 -8.00
CA SER A 94 8.64 6.16 -6.64
C SER A 94 7.50 5.21 -6.23
N PHE A 95 7.63 3.91 -6.48
CA PHE A 95 6.62 2.93 -6.05
C PHE A 95 7.23 1.66 -5.46
N SER A 96 6.41 0.90 -4.72
CA SER A 96 6.74 -0.41 -4.20
C SER A 96 5.61 -1.40 -4.45
N LEU A 97 5.99 -2.66 -4.67
CA LEU A 97 5.09 -3.79 -4.58
C LEU A 97 5.34 -4.54 -3.29
N VAL A 98 4.30 -4.71 -2.48
CA VAL A 98 4.39 -5.27 -1.13
C VAL A 98 3.45 -6.47 -1.02
N GLU A 99 3.86 -7.48 -0.27
CA GLU A 99 3.04 -8.62 0.09
C GLU A 99 1.70 -8.18 0.69
N TRP A 100 0.61 -8.76 0.21
CA TRP A 100 -0.70 -8.55 0.83
C TRP A 100 -0.85 -9.45 2.05
N LYS A 101 -1.07 -8.86 3.24
CA LYS A 101 -1.44 -9.62 4.43
C LYS A 101 -2.96 -9.62 4.58
N PRO A 102 -3.63 -10.80 4.59
CA PRO A 102 -5.05 -10.86 4.86
C PRO A 102 -5.31 -10.47 6.31
N GLY A 103 -6.34 -9.67 6.54
CA GLY A 103 -6.70 -9.22 7.87
C GLY A 103 -7.56 -7.97 7.83
N ARG A 104 -7.93 -7.50 9.02
CA ARG A 104 -8.68 -6.27 9.23
C ARG A 104 -7.80 -5.29 9.98
N SER A 105 -7.93 -4.01 9.69
CA SER A 105 -7.22 -2.98 10.44
C SER A 105 -7.76 -2.93 11.88
N ILE A 106 -6.92 -2.49 12.83
CA ILE A 106 -7.35 -2.25 14.21
C ILE A 106 -8.48 -1.20 14.23
N GLU A 107 -8.40 -0.17 13.39
CA GLU A 107 -9.44 0.86 13.28
C GLU A 107 -10.79 0.24 12.89
N THR A 108 -10.83 -0.66 11.91
CA THR A 108 -12.06 -1.36 11.50
C THR A 108 -12.61 -2.23 12.62
N LEU A 109 -11.73 -2.94 13.35
CA LEU A 109 -12.14 -3.77 14.48
C LEU A 109 -12.70 -2.93 15.64
N LEU A 110 -12.09 -1.78 15.93
CA LEU A 110 -12.55 -0.87 16.96
C LEU A 110 -13.91 -0.25 16.61
N ILE A 111 -14.11 0.16 15.36
CA ILE A 111 -15.39 0.76 14.94
C ILE A 111 -16.57 -0.22 15.08
N GLU A 112 -16.34 -1.52 14.87
CA GLU A 112 -17.41 -2.53 14.97
C GLU A 112 -17.72 -2.97 16.40
N GLU A 113 -16.76 -2.87 17.33
CA GLU A 113 -16.88 -3.36 18.70
C GLU A 113 -17.06 -2.25 19.74
N LEU A 114 -16.82 -0.98 19.36
CA LEU A 114 -17.04 0.15 20.25
C LEU A 114 -18.54 0.51 20.29
N PRO A 115 -19.15 0.60 21.50
CA PRO A 115 -20.49 1.16 21.65
C PRO A 115 -20.59 2.55 21.01
N GLU A 116 -21.74 2.89 20.41
CA GLU A 116 -21.97 4.17 19.73
C GLU A 116 -21.58 5.40 20.60
N ASP A 117 -21.68 5.25 21.91
CA ASP A 117 -21.37 6.20 22.97
C ASP A 117 -19.86 6.50 23.17
N VAL A 118 -18.95 5.77 22.50
CA VAL A 118 -17.50 6.06 22.49
C VAL A 118 -17.05 6.78 21.21
N LEU A 119 -17.87 6.76 20.15
CA LEU A 119 -17.54 7.34 18.84
C LEU A 119 -18.06 8.78 18.66
N SER A 120 -18.77 9.33 19.65
CA SER A 120 -19.33 10.68 19.69
C SER A 120 -18.38 11.75 20.23
#